data_AF-A0A963T879-F1
#
_entry.id   AF-A0A963T879-F1
#
_cell.length_a   1.000
_cell.length_b   1.000
_cell.length_c   1.000
_cell.angle_alpha   90.00
_cell.angle_beta   90.00
_cell.angle_gamma   90.00
#
_symmetry.space_group_name_H-M   'P 1'
#
loop_
_entity.id
_entity.type
_entity.pdbx_description
1 polymer ?
#
loop_
_entity_poly.entity_id
_entity_poly.type
_entity_poly.pdbx_seq_one_letter_code
_entity_poly.pdbx_strand_id
1 'polypeptide(L)'
;MKKTLRGASLALFVLLGCFLVWFGWLYASVDKLLWFHAAALPEDARRAVEPLYFALMNLIGGASIGLGLLCLFVTATSVRNGSIAAATAVFVSISIPLVMAAVTAEMLARTGAPTSWRIMGGLLFVAALAYGFHIIAYRSKISLRRRAKANLDFPEMSDAPIE
;
A
#
# COMPACT_ATOMS: atom_id res chain seq x y z
N MET A 1 3.58 -15.78 -24.86
CA MET A 1 4.28 -16.41 -23.72
C MET A 1 3.79 -17.84 -23.55
N LYS A 2 4.68 -18.84 -23.46
CA LYS A 2 4.26 -20.25 -23.27
C LYS A 2 3.46 -20.37 -21.96
N LYS A 3 2.39 -21.18 -21.95
CA LYS A 3 1.49 -21.35 -20.78
C LYS A 3 2.25 -21.72 -19.50
N THR A 4 3.31 -22.51 -19.63
CA THR A 4 4.25 -22.88 -18.56
C THR A 4 4.98 -21.70 -17.95
N LEU A 5 5.53 -20.78 -18.77
CA LEU A 5 6.22 -19.58 -18.26
C LEU A 5 5.26 -18.65 -17.51
N ARG A 6 4.01 -18.54 -17.98
CA ARG A 6 2.97 -17.76 -17.30
C ARG A 6 2.61 -18.38 -15.95
N GLY A 7 2.44 -19.70 -15.90
CA GLY A 7 2.16 -20.42 -14.66
C GLY A 7 3.29 -20.30 -13.64
N ALA A 8 4.55 -20.47 -14.09
CA ALA A 8 5.72 -20.32 -13.23
C ALA A 8 5.84 -18.89 -12.68
N SER A 9 5.64 -17.87 -13.52
CA SER A 9 5.65 -16.47 -13.08
C SER A 9 4.57 -16.18 -12.03
N LEU A 10 3.34 -16.68 -12.22
CA LEU A 10 2.26 -16.50 -11.23
C LEU A 10 2.62 -17.18 -9.91
N ALA A 11 3.10 -18.43 -9.95
CA ALA A 11 3.50 -19.16 -8.75
C ALA A 11 4.60 -18.43 -7.97
N LEU A 12 5.63 -17.92 -8.67
CA LEU A 12 6.70 -17.15 -8.04
C LEU A 12 6.19 -15.86 -7.38
N PHE A 13 5.25 -15.14 -8.03
CA PHE A 13 4.67 -13.94 -7.45
C PHE A 13 3.78 -14.22 -6.24
N VAL A 14 3.03 -15.34 -6.23
CA VAL A 14 2.28 -15.78 -5.04
C VAL A 14 3.25 -16.08 -3.90
N LEU A 15 4.28 -16.89 -4.16
CA LEU A 15 5.27 -17.28 -3.16
C LEU A 15 6.00 -16.05 -2.60
N LEU A 16 6.41 -15.12 -3.47
CA LEU A 16 7.04 -13.87 -3.06
C LEU A 16 6.09 -13.02 -2.20
N GLY A 17 4.82 -12.89 -2.60
CA GLY A 17 3.81 -12.15 -1.83
C GLY A 17 3.60 -12.74 -0.43
N CYS A 18 3.41 -14.06 -0.35
CA CYS A 18 3.30 -14.76 0.92
C CYS A 18 4.57 -14.62 1.78
N PHE A 19 5.75 -14.75 1.16
CA PHE A 19 7.03 -14.56 1.84
C PHE A 19 7.15 -13.14 2.40
N LEU A 20 6.82 -12.10 1.63
CA LEU A 20 6.91 -10.71 2.09
C LEU A 20 5.93 -10.40 3.22
N VAL A 21 4.71 -10.94 3.19
CA VAL A 21 3.76 -10.81 4.30
C VAL A 21 4.28 -11.51 5.55
N TRP A 22 4.77 -12.75 5.41
CA TRP A 22 5.34 -13.52 6.53
C TRP A 22 6.58 -12.84 7.11
N PHE A 23 7.52 -12.43 6.25
CA PHE A 23 8.72 -11.71 6.61
C PHE A 23 8.39 -10.38 7.29
N GLY A 24 7.42 -9.65 6.75
CA GLY A 24 6.99 -8.39 7.31
C GLY A 24 6.34 -8.53 8.68
N TRP A 25 5.50 -9.55 8.86
CA TRP A 25 4.93 -9.92 10.15
C TRP A 25 6.01 -10.29 11.17
N LEU A 26 6.99 -11.09 10.76
CA LEU A 26 8.13 -11.47 11.61
C LEU A 26 8.89 -10.23 12.07
N TYR A 27 9.23 -9.31 11.15
CA TYR A 27 9.95 -8.08 11.50
C TYR A 27 9.13 -7.12 12.38
N ALA A 28 7.82 -7.02 12.17
CA ALA A 28 6.94 -6.22 13.01
C ALA A 28 6.68 -6.82 14.41
N SER A 29 6.98 -8.12 14.61
CA SER A 29 6.82 -8.82 15.90
C SER A 29 8.14 -9.10 16.61
N VAL A 30 9.24 -8.55 16.10
CA VAL A 30 10.58 -8.79 16.63
C VAL A 30 10.86 -7.86 17.81
N ASP A 31 10.57 -8.37 19.00
CA ASP A 31 10.94 -7.74 20.26
C ASP A 31 12.32 -8.21 20.77
N LYS A 32 12.85 -9.30 20.18
CA LYS A 32 13.98 -10.06 20.76
C LYS A 32 15.17 -10.27 19.83
N LEU A 33 15.20 -9.78 18.58
CA LEU A 33 16.37 -9.93 17.69
C LEU A 33 17.37 -8.78 17.77
N LEU A 34 17.20 -7.89 18.76
CA LEU A 34 18.14 -6.82 19.04
C LEU A 34 19.57 -7.35 19.20
N TRP A 35 19.75 -8.54 19.79
CA TRP A 35 21.06 -9.16 19.98
C TRP A 35 21.81 -9.44 18.66
N PHE A 36 21.10 -9.72 17.56
CA PHE A 36 21.71 -10.00 16.27
C PHE A 36 22.12 -8.71 15.53
N HIS A 37 21.30 -7.66 15.62
CA HIS A 37 21.54 -6.40 14.90
C HIS A 37 22.37 -5.39 15.70
N ALA A 38 22.34 -5.47 17.03
CA ALA A 38 23.11 -4.63 17.93
C ALA A 38 24.40 -5.34 18.42
N ALA A 39 24.76 -6.48 17.82
CA ALA A 39 26.01 -7.20 18.14
C ALA A 39 27.25 -6.30 17.98
N ALA A 40 27.20 -5.35 17.04
CA ALA A 40 28.28 -4.40 16.76
C ALA A 40 28.31 -3.18 17.70
N LEU A 41 27.30 -3.00 18.55
CA LEU A 41 27.23 -1.86 19.48
C LEU A 41 27.74 -2.27 20.88
N PRO A 42 28.49 -1.38 21.55
CA PRO A 42 28.86 -1.57 22.95
C PRO A 42 27.60 -1.57 23.83
N GLU A 43 27.64 -2.28 24.96
CA GLU A 43 26.44 -2.60 25.77
C GLU A 43 25.70 -1.38 26.32
N ASP A 44 26.44 -0.31 26.58
CA ASP A 44 25.91 1.00 27.00
C ASP A 44 25.09 1.68 25.89
N ALA A 45 25.54 1.58 24.64
CA ALA A 45 24.84 2.13 23.48
C ALA A 45 23.61 1.32 23.07
N ARG A 46 23.55 0.02 23.39
CA ARG A 46 22.43 -0.87 23.01
C ARG A 46 21.09 -0.38 23.57
N ARG A 47 21.06 0.05 24.83
CA ARG A 47 19.83 0.57 25.46
C ARG A 47 19.35 1.86 24.82
N ALA A 48 20.26 2.70 24.35
CA ALA A 48 19.93 3.97 23.71
C ALA A 48 19.35 3.78 22.29
N VAL A 49 19.83 2.78 21.54
CA VAL A 49 19.38 2.53 20.16
C VAL A 49 18.16 1.61 20.07
N GLU A 50 17.78 0.96 21.16
CA GLU A 50 16.69 -0.02 21.18
C GLU A 50 15.35 0.51 20.65
N PRO A 51 14.88 1.70 21.06
CA PRO A 51 13.66 2.27 20.49
C PRO A 51 13.78 2.53 18.98
N LEU A 52 14.94 2.99 18.52
CA LEU A 52 15.22 3.25 17.10
C LEU A 52 15.24 1.95 16.28
N TYR A 53 15.80 0.88 16.85
CA TYR A 53 15.80 -0.43 16.23
C TYR A 53 14.38 -0.97 16.04
N PHE A 54 13.56 -0.97 17.10
CA PHE A 54 12.18 -1.46 16.99
C PHE A 54 11.35 -0.61 16.03
N ALA A 55 11.54 0.71 16.05
CA ALA A 55 11.00 1.62 15.04
C ALA A 55 11.35 1.16 13.61
N LEU A 56 12.63 0.89 13.34
CA LEU A 56 13.08 0.46 12.02
C LEU A 56 12.53 -0.91 11.63
N MET A 57 12.51 -1.87 12.55
CA MET A 57 11.96 -3.21 12.29
C MET A 57 10.46 -3.15 12.00
N ASN A 58 9.70 -2.34 12.75
CA ASN A 58 8.28 -2.09 12.50
C ASN A 58 8.03 -1.44 11.13
N LEU A 59 8.86 -0.47 10.74
CA LEU A 59 8.78 0.17 9.44
C LEU A 59 9.05 -0.82 8.29
N ILE A 60 10.14 -1.59 8.39
CA ILE A 60 10.50 -2.62 7.40
C ILE A 60 9.41 -3.69 7.33
N GLY A 61 8.91 -4.10 8.50
CA GLY A 61 7.83 -5.07 8.63
C GLY A 61 6.55 -4.62 7.93
N GLY A 62 6.12 -3.40 8.24
CA GLY A 62 4.99 -2.74 7.61
C GLY A 62 5.11 -2.61 6.09
N ALA A 63 6.25 -2.13 5.61
CA ALA A 63 6.51 -1.99 4.18
C ALA A 63 6.48 -3.34 3.45
N SER A 64 7.05 -4.37 4.06
CA SER A 64 7.05 -5.74 3.51
C SER A 64 5.63 -6.32 3.45
N ILE A 65 4.81 -6.11 4.47
CA ILE A 65 3.38 -6.50 4.45
C ILE A 65 2.64 -5.78 3.32
N GLY A 66 2.79 -4.46 3.22
CA GLY A 66 2.13 -3.67 2.17
C GLY A 66 2.51 -4.15 0.76
N LEU A 67 3.81 -4.39 0.52
CA LEU A 67 4.30 -4.89 -0.77
C LEU A 67 3.82 -6.33 -1.04
N GLY A 68 3.82 -7.20 -0.02
CA GLY A 68 3.36 -8.57 -0.14
C GLY A 68 1.87 -8.66 -0.50
N LEU A 69 1.02 -7.85 0.15
CA LEU A 69 -0.39 -7.74 -0.19
C LEU A 69 -0.62 -7.22 -1.62
N LEU A 70 0.19 -6.24 -2.06
CA LEU A 70 0.14 -5.77 -3.43
C LEU A 70 0.50 -6.87 -4.44
N CYS A 71 1.56 -7.63 -4.18
CA CYS A 71 1.95 -8.78 -5.01
C CYS A 71 0.82 -9.82 -5.09
N LEU A 72 0.20 -10.18 -3.96
CA LEU A 72 -0.92 -11.13 -3.93
C LEU A 72 -2.12 -10.60 -4.72
N PHE A 73 -2.45 -9.32 -4.57
CA PHE A 73 -3.56 -8.71 -5.30
C PHE A 73 -3.34 -8.68 -6.82
N VAL A 74 -2.14 -8.28 -7.26
CA VAL A 74 -1.78 -8.24 -8.69
C VAL A 74 -1.77 -9.64 -9.29
N THR A 75 -1.46 -10.66 -8.49
CA THR A 75 -1.47 -12.07 -8.93
C THR A 75 -2.88 -12.64 -9.02
N ALA A 76 -3.75 -12.27 -8.08
CA ALA A 76 -5.13 -12.74 -8.03
C ALA A 76 -6.04 -12.06 -9.07
N THR A 77 -5.68 -10.85 -9.52
CA THR A 77 -6.53 -10.05 -10.42
C THR A 77 -5.82 -9.71 -11.72
N SER A 78 -6.56 -9.77 -12.83
CA SER A 78 -6.12 -9.14 -14.08
C SER A 78 -6.22 -7.63 -13.89
N VAL A 79 -5.12 -6.95 -13.53
CA VAL A 79 -5.07 -5.50 -13.41
C VAL A 79 -5.37 -4.87 -14.79
N ARG A 80 -6.64 -4.60 -15.04
CA ARG A 80 -7.11 -3.89 -16.24
C ARG A 80 -7.15 -2.40 -15.93
N ASN A 81 -6.77 -1.59 -16.92
CA ASN A 81 -6.92 -0.14 -16.85
C ASN A 81 -8.36 0.23 -16.48
N GLY A 82 -8.50 1.02 -15.41
CA GLY A 82 -9.79 1.47 -14.90
C GLY A 82 -10.53 0.44 -14.03
N SER A 83 -9.85 -0.44 -13.31
CA SER A 83 -10.48 -1.21 -12.23
C SER A 83 -10.39 -0.45 -10.91
N ILE A 84 -11.54 -0.11 -10.30
CA ILE A 84 -11.57 0.51 -8.96
C ILE A 84 -10.85 -0.38 -7.95
N ALA A 85 -11.06 -1.70 -8.01
CA ALA A 85 -10.41 -2.64 -7.10
C ALA A 85 -8.87 -2.56 -7.16
N ALA A 86 -8.30 -2.33 -8.35
CA ALA A 86 -6.86 -2.15 -8.49
C ALA A 86 -6.36 -0.85 -7.85
N ALA A 87 -7.10 0.24 -8.03
CA ALA A 87 -6.79 1.50 -7.35
C ALA A 87 -6.91 1.35 -5.82
N THR A 88 -7.94 0.64 -5.33
CA THR A 88 -8.12 0.37 -3.90
C THR A 88 -6.98 -0.44 -3.33
N ALA A 89 -6.57 -1.51 -4.00
CA ALA A 89 -5.48 -2.35 -3.54
C ALA A 89 -4.14 -1.61 -3.48
N VAL A 90 -3.84 -0.78 -4.49
CA VAL A 90 -2.65 0.08 -4.48
C VAL A 90 -2.73 1.08 -3.33
N PHE A 91 -3.88 1.74 -3.13
CA PHE A 91 -4.08 2.68 -2.04
C PHE A 91 -3.86 2.03 -0.66
N VAL A 92 -4.47 0.88 -0.40
CA VAL A 92 -4.28 0.12 0.85
C VAL A 92 -2.83 -0.28 1.03
N SER A 93 -2.20 -0.82 -0.02
CA SER A 93 -0.81 -1.30 0.03
C SER A 93 0.20 -0.19 0.31
N ILE A 94 -0.06 1.04 -0.15
CA ILE A 94 0.74 2.24 0.15
C ILE A 94 0.41 2.82 1.52
N SER A 95 -0.84 2.70 1.97
CA SER A 95 -1.27 3.22 3.26
C SER A 95 -0.62 2.47 4.43
N ILE A 96 -0.43 1.15 4.30
CA ILE A 96 0.21 0.31 5.33
C ILE A 96 1.63 0.82 5.70
N PRO A 97 2.60 0.96 4.77
CA PRO A 97 3.92 1.49 5.10
C PRO A 97 3.83 2.90 5.65
N LEU A 98 2.97 3.77 5.14
CA LEU A 98 2.85 5.15 5.63
C LEU A 98 2.31 5.21 7.07
N VAL A 99 1.33 4.39 7.42
CA VAL A 99 0.82 4.26 8.79
C VAL A 99 1.91 3.71 9.70
N MET A 100 2.60 2.65 9.30
CA MET A 100 3.68 2.06 10.09
C MET A 100 4.84 3.04 10.27
N ALA A 101 5.11 3.85 9.26
CA ALA A 101 6.10 4.90 9.33
C ALA A 101 5.64 6.04 10.28
N ALA A 102 4.36 6.39 10.29
CA ALA A 102 3.82 7.38 11.24
C ALA A 102 3.89 6.87 12.70
N VAL A 103 3.54 5.61 12.94
CA VAL A 103 3.69 4.94 14.25
C VAL A 103 5.17 4.93 14.66
N THR A 104 6.05 4.59 13.74
CA THR A 104 7.51 4.60 13.94
C THR A 104 8.03 5.99 14.33
N ALA A 105 7.57 7.03 13.64
CA ALA A 105 7.91 8.41 13.95
C ALA A 105 7.42 8.82 15.34
N GLU A 106 6.21 8.42 15.74
CA GLU A 106 5.69 8.68 17.09
C GLU A 106 6.53 7.98 18.18
N MET A 107 6.98 6.74 17.93
CA MET A 107 7.88 6.03 18.84
C MET A 107 9.23 6.75 18.98
N LEU A 108 9.76 7.27 17.87
CA LEU A 108 11.01 8.03 17.85
C LEU A 108 10.90 9.41 18.50
N ALA A 109 9.74 10.07 18.41
CA ALA A 109 9.52 11.36 19.06
C ALA A 109 9.73 11.26 20.59
N ARG A 110 9.38 10.11 21.18
CA ARG A 110 9.57 9.84 22.61
C ARG A 110 11.03 9.76 23.05
N THR A 111 11.96 9.57 22.12
CA THR A 111 13.40 9.56 22.42
C THR A 111 14.01 10.96 22.32
N GLY A 112 13.21 12.01 22.07
CA GLY A 112 13.69 13.37 21.80
C GLY A 112 14.24 13.54 20.38
N ALA A 113 14.11 12.53 19.51
CA ALA A 113 14.53 12.66 18.12
C ALA A 113 13.62 13.64 17.36
N PRO A 114 14.18 14.53 16.53
CA PRO A 114 13.37 15.39 15.67
C PRO A 114 12.69 14.54 14.59
N THR A 115 11.39 14.28 14.76
CA THR A 115 10.60 13.47 13.83
C THR A 115 9.59 14.31 13.05
N SER A 116 9.51 14.13 11.73
CA SER A 116 8.66 14.91 10.85
C SER A 116 7.29 14.26 10.56
N TRP A 117 6.57 13.82 11.59
CA TRP A 117 5.24 13.19 11.49
C TRP A 117 4.23 14.04 10.67
N ARG A 118 4.38 15.36 10.70
CA ARG A 118 3.58 16.30 9.89
C ARG A 118 3.74 16.09 8.38
N ILE A 119 4.94 15.77 7.92
CA ILE A 119 5.21 15.47 6.50
C ILE A 119 4.52 14.18 6.11
N MET A 120 4.62 13.15 6.95
CA MET A 120 4.06 11.82 6.64
C MET A 120 2.53 11.81 6.68
N GLY A 121 1.93 12.48 7.67
CA GLY A 121 0.49 12.71 7.71
C GLY A 121 0.00 13.52 6.49
N GLY A 122 0.77 14.54 6.08
CA GLY A 122 0.52 15.29 4.86
C GLY A 122 0.56 14.42 3.60
N LEU A 123 1.57 13.55 3.46
CA LEU A 123 1.66 12.61 2.34
C LEU A 123 0.50 11.61 2.32
N LEU A 124 0.08 11.09 3.48
CA LEU A 124 -1.07 10.18 3.59
C LEU A 124 -2.38 10.88 3.19
N PHE A 125 -2.56 12.13 3.62
CA PHE A 125 -3.71 12.95 3.26
C PHE A 125 -3.74 13.24 1.75
N VAL A 126 -2.61 13.60 1.15
CA VAL A 126 -2.48 13.81 -0.31
C VAL A 126 -2.80 12.53 -1.07
N ALA A 127 -2.31 11.37 -0.60
CA ALA A 127 -2.62 10.08 -1.20
C ALA A 127 -4.11 9.73 -1.11
N ALA A 128 -4.75 10.00 0.03
CA ALA A 128 -6.19 9.80 0.21
C ALA A 128 -7.03 10.71 -0.71
N LEU A 129 -6.63 11.98 -0.86
CA LEU A 129 -7.26 12.89 -1.81
C LEU A 129 -7.09 12.43 -3.25
N ALA A 130 -5.88 12.04 -3.65
CA ALA A 130 -5.60 11.53 -4.99
C ALA A 130 -6.48 10.30 -5.31
N TYR A 131 -6.63 9.39 -4.35
CA TYR A 131 -7.51 8.23 -4.48
C TYR A 131 -8.99 8.63 -4.58
N GLY A 132 -9.46 9.55 -3.74
CA GLY A 132 -10.83 10.10 -3.78
C GLY A 132 -11.15 10.73 -5.14
N PHE A 133 -10.25 11.59 -5.67
CA PHE A 133 -10.40 12.18 -7.00
C PHE A 133 -10.43 11.12 -8.10
N HIS A 134 -9.63 10.07 -7.99
CA HIS A 134 -9.65 8.97 -8.96
C HIS A 134 -10.99 8.25 -8.98
N ILE A 135 -11.60 7.96 -7.82
CA ILE A 135 -12.94 7.37 -7.73
C ILE A 135 -13.98 8.27 -8.40
N ILE A 136 -13.96 9.57 -8.10
CA ILE A 136 -14.91 10.54 -8.65
C ILE A 136 -14.77 10.60 -10.18
N ALA A 137 -13.55 10.77 -10.69
CA ALA A 137 -13.28 10.84 -12.13
C ALA A 137 -13.71 9.55 -12.85
N TYR A 138 -13.49 8.39 -12.24
CA TYR A 138 -13.88 7.11 -12.81
C TYR A 138 -15.41 6.96 -12.90
N ARG A 139 -16.14 7.36 -11.85
CA ARG A 139 -17.62 7.36 -11.86
C ARG A 139 -18.17 8.26 -12.97
N SER A 140 -17.61 9.45 -13.14
CA SER A 140 -18.00 10.39 -14.20
C SER A 140 -17.75 9.82 -15.61
N LYS A 141 -16.65 9.09 -15.80
CA LYS A 141 -16.36 8.46 -17.11
C LYS A 141 -17.34 7.34 -17.45
N ILE A 142 -17.77 6.55 -16.46
CA ILE A 142 -18.79 5.51 -16.66
C ILE A 142 -20.15 6.14 -17.00
N SER A 143 -20.56 7.18 -16.28
CA SER A 143 -21.85 7.83 -16.54
C SER A 143 -21.92 8.43 -17.95
N LEU A 144 -20.84 9.10 -18.39
CA LEU A 144 -20.73 9.63 -19.76
C LEU A 144 -20.81 8.54 -20.83
N ARG A 145 -20.12 7.40 -20.65
CA ARG A 145 -20.19 6.27 -21.58
C ARG A 145 -21.58 5.64 -21.65
N ARG A 146 -22.28 5.55 -20.51
CA ARG A 146 -23.67 5.05 -20.47
C ARG A 146 -24.61 6.00 -21.21
N ARG A 147 -24.47 7.31 -21.03
CA ARG A 147 -25.24 8.33 -21.77
C ARG A 147 -24.97 8.27 -23.27
N ALA A 148 -23.69 8.25 -23.67
CA ALA A 148 -23.32 8.15 -25.08
C ALA A 148 -23.88 6.87 -25.74
N LYS A 149 -23.86 5.74 -25.03
CA LYS A 149 -24.46 4.49 -25.51
C LYS A 149 -25.99 4.60 -25.60
N ALA A 150 -26.66 5.16 -24.60
CA ALA A 150 -28.10 5.36 -24.63
C ALA A 150 -28.53 6.25 -25.80
N ASN A 151 -27.77 7.30 -26.13
CA ASN A 151 -28.04 8.17 -27.27
C ASN A 151 -27.84 7.45 -28.62
N LEU A 152 -26.92 6.48 -28.70
CA LEU A 152 -26.73 5.66 -29.91
C LEU A 152 -27.83 4.60 -30.06
N ASP A 153 -28.24 3.98 -28.96
CA ASP A 153 -29.26 2.92 -28.96
C ASP A 153 -30.69 3.49 -29.14
N PHE A 154 -30.93 4.74 -28.71
CA PHE A 154 -32.24 5.41 -28.74
C PHE A 154 -32.11 6.88 -29.19
N PRO A 155 -31.86 7.14 -30.49
CA PRO A 155 -31.68 8.50 -30.99
C PRO A 155 -32.92 9.38 -30.80
N GLU A 156 -34.13 8.80 -30.77
CA GLU A 156 -35.39 9.53 -30.57
C GLU A 156 -35.55 10.11 -29.15
N MET A 157 -34.77 9.63 -28.16
CA MET A 157 -34.76 10.18 -26.79
C MET A 157 -33.75 11.32 -26.60
N SER A 158 -33.01 11.71 -27.64
CA SER A 158 -32.05 12.83 -27.63
C SER A 158 -32.70 14.18 -27.26
N ASP A 159 -33.95 14.38 -27.67
CA ASP A 159 -34.62 15.68 -27.65
C ASP A 159 -35.62 15.82 -26.49
N ALA A 160 -35.70 14.81 -25.61
CA ALA A 160 -36.55 14.89 -24.43
C ALA A 160 -36.01 15.94 -23.45
N PRO A 161 -36.83 16.94 -23.04
CA PRO A 161 -36.39 17.97 -22.12
C PRO A 161 -35.93 17.37 -20.80
N ILE A 162 -34.79 17.86 -20.31
CA ILE A 162 -34.20 17.43 -19.04
C ILE A 162 -34.99 18.14 -17.92
N GLU A 163 -35.88 17.40 -17.26
CA GLU A 163 -36.45 17.80 -15.95
C GLU A 163 -35.49 17.51 -14.80
#